data_AF-A0A965CBU3-F1
#
_entry.id   AF-A0A965CBU3-F1
#
_cell.length_a   1.000
_cell.length_b   1.000
_cell.length_c   1.000
_cell.angle_alpha   90.00
_cell.angle_beta   90.00
_cell.angle_gamma   90.00
#
_symmetry.space_group_name_H-M   'P 1'
#
loop_
_entity.id
_entity.type
_entity.pdbx_description
1 polymer ?
#
loop_
_entity_poly.entity_id
_entity_poly.type
_entity_poly.pdbx_seq_one_letter_code
_entity_poly.pdbx_strand_id
1 'polypeptide(L)' 'MHIVAIDGPAGSGKSSVSKAVARKLGFGYLDTGAAYRALTWKLISESLTASDIDSSFLE' A
#
# COMPACT_ATOMS: atom_id res chain seq x y z
N MET A 1 18.77 -1.74 11.54
CA MET A 1 17.55 -2.11 10.78
C MET A 1 17.53 -1.25 9.52
N HIS A 2 17.34 -1.83 8.34
CA HIS A 2 17.35 -1.11 7.06
C HIS A 2 15.95 -1.10 6.45
N ILE A 3 15.53 0.05 5.92
CA ILE A 3 14.26 0.24 5.20
C ILE A 3 14.60 0.79 3.82
N VAL A 4 13.95 0.26 2.79
CA VAL A 4 14.14 0.68 1.40
C VAL A 4 12.79 1.05 0.80
N ALA A 5 12.65 2.30 0.36
CA ALA A 5 11.49 2.78 -0.38
C ALA A 5 11.69 2.57 -1.89
N ILE A 6 10.63 2.19 -2.61
CA ILE A 6 10.64 1.94 -4.06
C ILE A 6 9.46 2.66 -4.69
N ASP A 7 9.75 3.81 -5.34
CA ASP A 7 8.74 4.70 -5.92
C ASP A 7 8.85 4.79 -7.45
N GLY A 8 7.78 5.30 -8.08
CA GLY A 8 7.66 5.46 -9.53
C GLY A 8 6.23 5.34 -10.05
N PRO A 9 5.97 5.65 -11.32
CA PRO A 9 4.61 5.72 -11.88
C PRO A 9 3.92 4.35 -11.98
N ALA A 10 2.60 4.34 -12.14
CA ALA A 10 1.86 3.11 -12.40
C ALA A 10 2.41 2.41 -13.66
N GLY A 11 2.46 1.07 -13.65
CA GLY A 11 2.96 0.28 -14.78
C GLY A 11 4.49 0.14 -14.88
N SER A 12 5.30 0.83 -14.07
CA SER A 12 6.78 0.72 -14.12
C SER A 12 7.37 -0.58 -13.55
N GLY A 13 6.53 -1.53 -13.11
CA GLY A 13 7.00 -2.83 -12.58
C GLY A 13 7.43 -2.83 -11.12
N LYS A 14 7.18 -1.75 -10.35
CA LYS A 14 7.60 -1.60 -8.95
C LYS A 14 7.27 -2.79 -8.07
N SER A 15 6.00 -3.21 -8.01
CA SER A 15 5.57 -4.33 -7.16
C SER A 15 6.28 -5.64 -7.54
N SER A 16 6.50 -5.87 -8.85
CA SER A 16 7.23 -7.06 -9.32
C SER A 16 8.70 -7.02 -8.88
N VAL A 17 9.39 -5.90 -9.10
CA VAL A 17 10.82 -5.73 -8.76
C VAL A 17 11.03 -5.75 -7.25
N SER A 18 10.28 -4.94 -6.51
CA SER A 18 10.36 -4.86 -5.04
C SER A 18 10.11 -6.21 -4.37
N LYS A 19 9.10 -6.97 -4.80
CA LYS A 19 8.83 -8.31 -4.28
C LYS A 19 9.95 -9.29 -4.62
N ALA A 20 10.57 -9.20 -5.80
CA ALA A 20 11.69 -10.04 -6.19
C ALA A 20 12.98 -9.72 -5.40
N VAL A 21 13.29 -8.44 -5.24
CA VAL A 21 14.45 -7.96 -4.46
C VAL A 21 14.29 -8.35 -2.98
N ALA A 22 13.09 -8.16 -2.41
CA ALA A 22 12.82 -8.52 -1.02
C ALA A 22 13.07 -10.01 -0.76
N ARG A 23 12.57 -10.90 -1.64
CA ARG A 23 12.85 -12.35 -1.55
C ARG A 23 14.34 -12.66 -1.68
N LYS A 24 15.05 -12.02 -2.62
CA LYS A 24 16.47 -12.29 -2.87
C LYS A 24 17.37 -11.84 -1.72
N LEU A 25 16.99 -10.77 -1.01
CA LEU A 25 17.79 -10.16 0.05
C LEU A 25 17.28 -10.47 1.47
N GLY A 26 16.19 -11.24 1.62
CA GLY A 26 15.61 -11.57 2.92
C GLY A 26 14.90 -10.40 3.61
N PHE A 27 14.40 -9.42 2.86
CA PHE A 27 13.60 -8.31 3.41
C PHE A 27 12.12 -8.69 3.53
N GLY A 28 11.43 -8.07 4.49
CA GLY A 28 9.98 -7.96 4.43
C GLY A 28 9.51 -7.17 3.20
N TYR A 29 8.29 -7.42 2.74
CA TYR A 29 7.67 -6.72 1.61
C TYR A 29 6.38 -6.03 2.06
N LEU A 30 6.26 -4.74 1.80
CA LEU A 30 5.08 -3.93 2.10
C LEU A 30 4.57 -3.28 0.80
N ASP A 31 3.33 -3.59 0.41
CA ASP A 31 2.66 -3.02 -0.77
C ASP A 31 1.66 -1.96 -0.34
N THR A 32 2.09 -0.70 -0.31
CA THR A 32 1.22 0.43 0.07
C THR A 32 0.06 0.58 -0.91
N GLY A 33 0.26 0.31 -2.20
CA GLY A 33 -0.79 0.37 -3.21
C GLY A 33 -1.89 -0.67 -2.96
N ALA A 34 -1.54 -1.88 -2.54
CA ALA A 34 -2.50 -2.90 -2.16
C ALA A 34 -3.29 -2.50 -0.89
N ALA A 35 -2.62 -1.91 0.10
CA ALA A 35 -3.28 -1.41 1.30
C ALA A 35 -4.33 -0.34 0.99
N TYR A 36 -3.99 0.67 0.19
CA TYR A 36 -4.96 1.69 -0.24
C TYR A 36 -6.12 1.11 -1.05
N ARG A 37 -5.85 0.18 -1.98
CA ARG A 37 -6.92 -0.49 -2.73
C ARG A 37 -7.85 -1.31 -1.84
N ALA A 38 -7.31 -1.99 -0.83
CA ALA A 38 -8.12 -2.74 0.13
C ALA A 38 -9.00 -1.80 0.97
N LEU A 39 -8.47 -0.66 1.42
CA LEU A 39 -9.24 0.36 2.10
C LEU A 39 -10.35 0.92 1.22
N THR A 40 -10.04 1.30 -0.03
CA THR A 40 -11.05 1.78 -0.99
C THR A 40 -12.13 0.73 -1.25
N TRP A 41 -11.75 -0.54 -1.40
CA TRP A 41 -12.70 -1.63 -1.57
C TRP A 41 -13.67 -1.75 -0.39
N LYS A 42 -13.15 -1.68 0.85
CA LYS A 42 -13.97 -1.72 2.07
C LYS A 42 -14.98 -0.57 2.09
N LEU A 43 -14.54 0.66 1.82
CA LEU A 43 -15.43 1.82 1.78
C LEU A 43 -16.55 1.64 0.76
N ILE A 44 -16.21 1.25 -0.48
CA ILE A 44 -17.21 1.02 -1.54
C ILE A 44 -18.16 -0.11 -1.14
N SER A 45 -17.66 -1.19 -0.54
CA SER A 45 -18.48 -2.35 -0.14
C SER A 45 -19.50 -2.03 0.95
N GLU A 46 -19.24 -0.99 1.74
CA GLU A 46 -20.12 -0.53 2.83
C GLU A 46 -20.88 0.75 2.48
N SER A 47 -20.79 1.20 1.21
CA SER A 47 -21.35 2.49 0.76
C SER A 47 -20.85 3.68 1.59
N LEU A 48 -19.65 3.56 2.17
CA LEU A 48 -18.99 4.61 2.93
C LEU A 48 -18.18 5.51 1.98
N THR A 49 -18.10 6.77 2.37
CA THR A 49 -17.34 7.82 1.72
C THR A 49 -16.22 8.28 2.64
N ALA A 50 -15.31 9.12 2.12
CA ALA A 50 -14.25 9.70 2.94
C ALA A 50 -14.79 10.54 4.11
N SER A 51 -15.98 11.13 3.96
CA SER A 51 -16.66 11.89 5.03
C SER A 51 -17.21 11.04 6.17
N ASP A 52 -17.36 9.72 5.97
CA ASP A 52 -17.83 8.81 7.01
C ASP A 52 -16.69 8.28 7.89
N ILE A 53 -15.44 8.56 7.52
CA ILE A 53 -14.26 8.17 8.28
C ILE A 53 -14.07 9.16 9.42
N ASP A 54 -14.07 8.66 10.65
CA ASP A 54 -13.75 9.46 11.82
C ASP A 54 -12.34 10.05 11.70
N SER A 55 -12.26 11.38 11.65
CA SER A 55 -10.99 12.10 11.54
C SER A 55 -10.23 12.19 12.87
N SER A 56 -10.80 11.70 13.98
CA SER A 56 -10.12 11.66 15.29
C SER A 56 -8.81 10.84 15.28
N PHE A 57 -8.64 9.94 14.31
CA PHE A 57 -7.42 9.14 14.12
C PHE A 57 -6.27 9.89 13.41
N LEU A 58 -6.46 11.14 13.02
CA LEU A 58 -5.45 11.96 12.31
C LEU A 58 -4.67 12.91 13.25
N GLU A 59 -4.96 12.92 14.55
CA GLU A 59 -4.20 13.65 15.58
C GLU A 59 -3.02 12.83 16.15
#